data_AF-A0A3D1CPC9-F1
#
_entry.id   AF-A0A3D1CPC9-F1
#
_cell.length_a   1.000
_cell.length_b   1.000
_cell.length_c   1.000
_cell.angle_alpha   90.00
_cell.angle_beta   90.00
_cell.angle_gamma   90.00
#
_symmetry.space_group_name_H-M   'P 1'
#
loop_
_entity.id
_entity.type
_entity.pdbx_description
1 polymer ?
#
loop_
_entity_poly.entity_id
_entity_poly.type
_entity_poly.pdbx_seq_one_letter_code
_entity_poly.pdbx_strand_id
1 'polypeptide(L)'
;MTQSRGNYNALTWLQDELQKSLAASLQSVQTYIDDPQQSESLSRCVEHLYQVNGTLEMLNLDGAQMLAAEMQSIAGYMRSFPDDKQNSALETLTRGLILLPTYLQKVNEKFPDNALCLLDSINELRLLRDKPAIAETDVFAPDLSISLPDSIAPNPAHTAPPLELERHKIAHVFQHLLLTWMREQDDKSLRKMRGILRHLRLQCLQEKTALFWWVAEALLEGLAHRGIRDDSSAKQLIGKMASPIRLVCEGDENSLLAGYPETLLKQLLLLVARSSSYGPLVTGVKAH
;
A
#
# COMPACT_ATOMS: atom_id res chain seq x y z
N MET A 1 -5.86 13.29 -11.80
CA MET A 1 -4.41 13.39 -12.11
C MET A 1 -3.95 11.97 -12.37
N THR A 2 -3.67 11.67 -13.64
CA THR A 2 -3.17 10.38 -14.11
C THR A 2 -1.90 10.02 -13.36
N GLN A 3 -1.82 8.82 -12.78
CA GLN A 3 -0.56 8.25 -12.31
C GLN A 3 0.46 8.34 -13.45
N SER A 4 1.56 9.05 -13.19
CA SER A 4 2.67 9.11 -14.14
C SER A 4 3.28 7.71 -14.19
N ARG A 5 2.95 6.94 -15.24
CA ARG A 5 3.59 5.64 -15.46
C ARG A 5 5.09 5.90 -15.66
N GLY A 6 5.92 5.23 -14.86
CA GLY A 6 7.38 5.33 -14.95
C GLY A 6 7.88 5.18 -16.38
N ASN A 7 8.90 5.96 -16.75
CA ASN A 7 9.47 5.94 -18.10
C ASN A 7 10.47 4.79 -18.24
N TYR A 8 9.96 3.55 -18.34
CA TYR A 8 10.78 2.33 -18.37
C TYR A 8 11.66 2.20 -19.63
N ASN A 9 11.24 2.82 -20.73
CA ASN A 9 12.06 2.91 -21.93
C ASN A 9 13.32 3.73 -21.66
N ALA A 10 13.18 4.92 -21.07
CA ALA A 10 14.32 5.75 -20.69
C ALA A 10 15.16 5.09 -19.58
N LEU A 11 14.54 4.36 -18.64
CA LEU A 11 15.26 3.58 -17.64
C LEU A 11 16.22 2.58 -18.30
N THR A 12 15.80 1.87 -19.35
CA THR A 12 16.65 0.90 -20.06
C THR A 12 17.89 1.57 -20.65
N TRP A 13 17.77 2.81 -21.14
CA TRP A 13 18.90 3.58 -21.67
C TRP A 13 19.82 4.15 -20.58
N LEU A 14 19.27 4.50 -19.42
CA LEU A 14 20.00 5.11 -18.31
C LEU A 14 20.47 4.11 -17.24
N GLN A 15 20.16 2.82 -17.42
CA GLN A 15 20.39 1.80 -16.42
C GLN A 15 21.87 1.65 -16.05
N ASP A 16 22.76 1.64 -17.04
CA ASP A 16 24.21 1.53 -16.81
C ASP A 16 24.75 2.74 -16.05
N GLU A 17 24.25 3.93 -16.34
CA GLU A 17 24.69 5.17 -15.67
C GLU A 17 24.20 5.24 -14.23
N LEU A 18 22.95 4.84 -13.98
CA LEU A 18 22.39 4.68 -12.64
C LEU A 18 23.18 3.65 -11.83
N GLN A 19 23.50 2.50 -12.43
CA GLN A 19 24.28 1.46 -11.76
C GLN A 19 25.70 1.94 -11.42
N LYS A 20 26.37 2.66 -12.33
CA LYS A 20 27.70 3.25 -12.06
C LYS A 20 27.65 4.26 -10.93
N SER A 21 26.68 5.16 -10.95
CA SER A 21 26.50 6.16 -9.89
C SER A 21 26.24 5.50 -8.52
N LEU A 22 25.39 4.48 -8.46
CA LEU A 22 25.13 3.73 -7.23
C LEU A 22 26.36 2.95 -6.74
N ALA A 23 27.13 2.34 -7.66
CA ALA A 23 28.38 1.69 -7.32
C ALA A 23 29.43 2.69 -6.78
N ALA A 24 29.50 3.88 -7.36
CA ALA A 24 30.39 4.95 -6.88
C ALA A 24 29.99 5.46 -5.49
N SER A 25 28.68 5.58 -5.21
CA SER A 25 28.18 5.85 -3.85
C SER A 25 28.61 4.77 -2.86
N LEU A 26 28.45 3.49 -3.22
CA LEU A 26 28.85 2.36 -2.37
C LEU A 26 30.35 2.35 -2.08
N GLN A 27 31.18 2.58 -3.10
CA GLN A 27 32.63 2.69 -2.94
C GLN A 27 33.01 3.85 -2.03
N SER A 28 32.29 4.96 -2.11
CA SER A 28 32.50 6.13 -1.26
C SER A 28 32.20 5.82 0.21
N VAL A 29 31.12 5.06 0.49
CA VAL A 29 30.80 4.59 1.84
C VAL A 29 31.85 3.60 2.37
N GLN A 30 32.30 2.65 1.55
CA GLN A 30 33.36 1.70 1.92
C GLN A 30 34.67 2.43 2.27
N THR A 31 35.05 3.41 1.46
CA THR A 31 36.23 4.25 1.74
C THR A 31 36.10 4.97 3.09
N TYR A 32 34.91 5.45 3.46
CA TYR A 32 34.68 6.07 4.76
C TYR A 32 34.76 5.07 5.92
N ILE A 33 34.27 3.84 5.71
CA ILE A 33 34.35 2.75 6.70
C ILE A 33 35.82 2.38 6.97
N ASP A 34 36.62 2.27 5.91
CA ASP A 34 38.04 1.91 5.99
C ASP A 34 38.88 3.04 6.61
N ASP A 35 38.59 4.30 6.25
CA ASP A 35 39.26 5.48 6.80
C ASP A 35 38.29 6.66 7.04
N PRO A 36 37.78 6.82 8.27
CA PRO A 36 36.90 7.92 8.64
C PRO A 36 37.54 9.32 8.53
N GLN A 37 38.88 9.41 8.42
CA GLN A 37 39.58 10.69 8.21
C GLN A 37 39.45 11.19 6.77
N GLN A 38 39.08 10.31 5.83
CA GLN A 38 38.85 10.64 4.42
C GLN A 38 37.53 11.39 4.26
N SER A 39 37.48 12.62 4.78
CA SER A 39 36.25 13.38 4.98
C SER A 39 35.50 13.72 3.68
N GLU A 40 36.15 13.65 2.53
CA GLU A 40 35.49 13.88 1.23
C GLU A 40 34.64 12.70 0.77
N SER A 41 34.87 11.49 1.30
CA SER A 41 34.19 10.27 0.86
C SER A 41 32.68 10.35 1.01
N LEU A 42 32.17 10.75 2.19
CA LEU A 42 30.74 10.95 2.41
C LEU A 42 30.15 12.06 1.53
N SER A 43 30.89 13.15 1.30
CA SER A 43 30.44 14.23 0.40
C SER A 43 30.24 13.72 -1.02
N ARG A 44 31.17 12.90 -1.54
CA ARG A 44 31.03 12.25 -2.86
C ARG A 44 29.83 11.31 -2.90
N CYS A 45 29.59 10.54 -1.83
CA CYS A 45 28.40 9.69 -1.72
C CYS A 45 27.11 10.52 -1.84
N VAL A 46 27.03 11.67 -1.15
CA VAL A 46 25.89 12.59 -1.22
C VAL A 46 25.70 13.13 -2.64
N GLU A 47 26.78 13.51 -3.33
CA GLU A 47 26.73 14.01 -4.72
C GLU A 47 26.24 12.94 -5.71
N HIS A 48 26.76 11.72 -5.62
CA HIS A 48 26.31 10.60 -6.46
C HIS A 48 24.83 10.28 -6.21
N LEU A 49 24.39 10.24 -4.94
CA LEU A 49 22.97 10.01 -4.61
C LEU A 49 22.06 11.16 -5.05
N TYR A 50 22.56 12.41 -5.07
CA TYR A 50 21.82 13.54 -5.64
C TYR A 50 21.54 13.34 -7.14
N GLN A 51 22.55 12.90 -7.90
CA GLN A 51 22.41 12.61 -9.34
C GLN A 51 21.44 11.44 -9.59
N VAL A 52 21.54 10.39 -8.77
CA VAL A 52 20.59 9.26 -8.80
C VAL A 52 19.17 9.78 -8.55
N ASN A 53 18.95 10.60 -7.51
CA ASN A 53 17.64 11.17 -7.20
C ASN A 53 17.05 11.97 -8.37
N GLY A 54 17.83 12.87 -8.97
CA GLY A 54 17.37 13.65 -10.12
C GLY A 54 17.02 12.78 -11.33
N THR A 55 17.77 11.70 -11.54
CA THR A 55 17.49 10.75 -12.63
C THR A 55 16.20 9.96 -12.36
N LEU A 56 15.99 9.47 -11.14
CA LEU A 56 14.78 8.74 -10.76
C LEU A 56 13.53 9.62 -10.83
N GLU A 57 13.65 10.90 -10.45
CA GLU A 57 12.59 11.90 -10.59
C GLU A 57 12.21 12.12 -12.06
N MET A 58 13.20 12.33 -12.93
CA MET A 58 12.96 12.46 -14.38
C MET A 58 12.28 11.24 -14.99
N LEU A 59 12.51 10.06 -14.41
CA LEU A 59 11.92 8.79 -14.83
C LEU A 59 10.55 8.51 -14.20
N ASN A 60 10.07 9.33 -13.26
CA ASN A 60 8.88 9.09 -12.44
C ASN A 60 8.94 7.72 -11.71
N LEU A 61 10.08 7.43 -11.09
CA LEU A 61 10.28 6.23 -10.26
C LEU A 61 10.23 6.64 -8.77
N ASP A 62 9.04 7.05 -8.31
CA ASP A 62 8.81 7.64 -6.99
C ASP A 62 9.30 6.75 -5.84
N GLY A 63 9.07 5.44 -5.90
CA GLY A 63 9.49 4.49 -4.86
C GLY A 63 11.00 4.35 -4.78
N ALA A 64 11.66 4.20 -5.92
CA ALA A 64 13.11 4.22 -6.00
C ALA A 64 13.69 5.55 -5.47
N GLN A 65 13.07 6.67 -5.84
CA GLN A 65 13.47 8.01 -5.41
C GLN A 65 13.33 8.17 -3.89
N MET A 66 12.26 7.68 -3.28
CA MET A 66 12.07 7.72 -1.82
C MET A 66 13.23 7.05 -1.08
N LEU A 67 13.68 5.86 -1.54
CA LEU A 67 14.82 5.17 -0.94
C LEU A 67 16.13 5.95 -1.16
N ALA A 68 16.38 6.42 -2.37
CA ALA A 68 17.58 7.19 -2.69
C ALA A 68 17.66 8.52 -1.92
N ALA A 69 16.53 9.19 -1.67
CA ALA A 69 16.45 10.42 -0.88
C ALA A 69 16.78 10.19 0.61
N GLU A 70 16.28 9.10 1.20
CA GLU A 70 16.63 8.76 2.59
C GLU A 70 18.09 8.31 2.72
N MET A 71 18.62 7.58 1.74
CA MET A 71 20.06 7.25 1.69
C MET A 71 20.92 8.50 1.60
N GLN A 72 20.57 9.44 0.73
CA GLN A 72 21.29 10.71 0.59
C GLN A 72 21.29 11.49 1.90
N SER A 73 20.13 11.51 2.57
CA SER A 73 19.98 12.16 3.86
C SER A 73 20.86 11.50 4.92
N ILE A 74 20.87 10.17 5.03
CA ILE A 74 21.73 9.46 5.97
C ILE A 74 23.20 9.76 5.72
N ALA A 75 23.66 9.73 4.46
CA ALA A 75 25.04 10.06 4.10
C ALA A 75 25.41 11.49 4.52
N GLY A 76 24.52 12.46 4.32
CA GLY A 76 24.74 13.86 4.70
C GLY A 76 24.72 14.12 6.22
N TYR A 77 23.90 13.37 6.96
CA TYR A 77 23.81 13.46 8.43
C TYR A 77 24.81 12.57 9.17
N MET A 78 25.61 11.77 8.45
CA MET A 78 26.42 10.70 9.04
C MET A 78 27.29 11.17 10.22
N ARG A 79 27.96 12.31 10.07
CA ARG A 79 28.83 12.89 11.11
C ARG A 79 28.09 13.52 12.29
N SER A 80 26.81 13.83 12.10
CA SER A 80 25.97 14.37 13.17
C SER A 80 25.39 13.26 14.04
N PHE A 81 25.53 11.98 13.64
CA PHE A 81 25.13 10.87 14.49
C PHE A 81 26.10 10.70 15.67
N PRO A 82 25.56 10.36 16.85
CA PRO A 82 26.34 9.76 17.93
C PRO A 82 27.15 8.55 17.44
N ASP A 83 28.34 8.34 18.00
CA ASP A 83 29.26 7.25 17.59
C ASP A 83 28.60 5.86 17.67
N ASP A 84 27.69 5.65 18.63
CA ASP A 84 26.92 4.41 18.78
C ASP A 84 25.87 4.20 17.66
N LYS A 85 25.37 5.27 17.04
CA LYS A 85 24.44 5.21 15.91
C LYS A 85 25.14 5.18 14.55
N GLN A 86 26.38 5.66 14.43
CA GLN A 86 27.10 5.74 13.16
C GLN A 86 27.28 4.38 12.46
N ASN A 87 27.69 3.35 13.20
CA ASN A 87 27.87 2.02 12.62
C ASN A 87 26.55 1.45 12.06
N SER A 88 25.45 1.59 12.80
CA SER A 88 24.12 1.17 12.35
C SER A 88 23.65 1.95 11.12
N ALA A 89 23.96 3.26 11.07
CA ALA A 89 23.65 4.10 9.92
C ALA A 89 24.45 3.70 8.67
N LEU A 90 25.74 3.40 8.81
CA LEU A 90 26.59 2.92 7.71
C LEU A 90 26.14 1.55 7.19
N GLU A 91 25.79 0.63 8.09
CA GLU A 91 25.27 -0.69 7.70
C GLU A 91 23.94 -0.56 6.94
N THR A 92 23.01 0.26 7.45
CA THR A 92 21.71 0.48 6.82
C THR A 92 21.84 1.19 5.47
N LEU A 93 22.71 2.20 5.37
CA LEU A 93 23.02 2.86 4.10
C LEU A 93 23.62 1.88 3.08
N THR A 94 24.57 1.05 3.51
CA THR A 94 25.22 0.04 2.65
C THR A 94 24.20 -0.97 2.11
N ARG A 95 23.28 -1.45 2.97
CA ARG A 95 22.19 -2.35 2.55
C ARG A 95 21.28 -1.69 1.52
N GLY A 96 20.91 -0.42 1.71
CA GLY A 96 20.13 0.35 0.73
C GLY A 96 20.84 0.50 -0.62
N LEU A 97 22.14 0.79 -0.61
CA LEU A 97 22.98 0.94 -1.81
C LEU A 97 23.15 -0.37 -2.59
N ILE A 98 23.02 -1.52 -1.95
CA ILE A 98 23.01 -2.85 -2.59
C ILE A 98 21.60 -3.21 -3.10
N LEU A 99 20.56 -2.85 -2.35
CA LEU A 99 19.17 -3.13 -2.69
C LEU A 99 18.71 -2.36 -3.93
N LEU A 100 18.96 -1.04 -3.98
CA LEU A 100 18.41 -0.18 -5.02
C LEU A 100 18.82 -0.57 -6.46
N PRO A 101 20.09 -0.90 -6.76
CA PRO A 101 20.46 -1.40 -8.09
C PRO A 101 19.70 -2.68 -8.47
N THR A 102 19.60 -3.63 -7.54
CA THR A 102 18.91 -4.92 -7.75
C THR A 102 17.41 -4.71 -7.98
N TYR A 103 16.83 -3.73 -7.30
CA TYR A 103 15.45 -3.32 -7.49
C TYR A 103 15.24 -2.71 -8.88
N LEU A 104 16.06 -1.73 -9.27
CA LEU A 104 15.98 -1.07 -10.59
C LEU A 104 16.16 -2.03 -11.77
N GLN A 105 16.89 -3.12 -11.59
CA GLN A 105 17.00 -4.19 -12.61
C GLN A 105 15.70 -4.96 -12.85
N LYS A 106 14.81 -5.02 -11.85
CA LYS A 106 13.53 -5.73 -11.95
C LYS A 106 12.40 -4.83 -12.46
N VAL A 107 12.53 -3.53 -12.26
CA VAL A 107 11.51 -2.55 -12.62
C VAL A 107 11.35 -2.45 -14.14
N ASN A 108 10.11 -2.63 -14.62
CA ASN A 108 9.73 -2.51 -16.03
C ASN A 108 8.19 -2.38 -16.15
N GLU A 109 7.66 -2.41 -17.37
CA GLU A 109 6.21 -2.31 -17.60
C GLU A 109 5.38 -3.41 -16.89
N LYS A 110 5.92 -4.62 -16.74
CA LYS A 110 5.24 -5.75 -16.05
C LYS A 110 5.39 -5.67 -14.53
N PHE A 111 6.49 -5.09 -14.08
CA PHE A 111 6.82 -4.91 -12.67
C PHE A 111 7.09 -3.42 -12.43
N PRO A 112 6.03 -2.60 -12.38
CA PRO A 112 6.19 -1.16 -12.23
C PRO A 112 6.84 -0.82 -10.89
N ASP A 113 7.41 0.38 -10.82
CA ASP A 113 7.94 0.91 -9.58
C ASP A 113 6.87 0.91 -8.47
N ASN A 114 7.20 0.33 -7.32
CA ASN A 114 6.32 0.17 -6.19
C ASN A 114 7.07 0.44 -4.88
N ALA A 115 6.84 1.62 -4.32
CA ALA A 115 7.40 2.06 -3.06
C ALA A 115 7.09 1.13 -1.87
N LEU A 116 5.98 0.36 -1.90
CA LEU A 116 5.69 -0.63 -0.85
C LEU A 116 6.76 -1.73 -0.76
N CYS A 117 7.42 -2.08 -1.87
CA CYS A 117 8.48 -3.07 -1.89
C CYS A 117 9.78 -2.57 -1.23
N LEU A 118 9.93 -1.25 -1.09
CA LEU A 118 11.11 -0.59 -0.52
C LEU A 118 10.84 0.01 0.86
N LEU A 119 9.59 -0.02 1.32
CA LEU A 119 9.12 0.73 2.49
C LEU A 119 9.84 0.34 3.78
N ASP A 120 10.16 -0.95 3.96
CA ASP A 120 10.89 -1.42 5.13
C ASP A 120 12.28 -0.77 5.20
N SER A 121 13.04 -0.80 4.10
CA SER A 121 14.36 -0.16 4.03
C SER A 121 14.29 1.36 4.14
N ILE A 122 13.27 1.99 3.57
CA ILE A 122 13.01 3.43 3.73
C ILE A 122 12.78 3.76 5.22
N ASN A 123 11.93 2.99 5.90
CA ASN A 123 11.60 3.22 7.29
C ASN A 123 12.76 2.95 8.24
N GLU A 124 13.60 1.96 7.97
CA GLU A 124 14.85 1.74 8.72
C GLU A 124 15.76 2.98 8.66
N LEU A 125 15.98 3.57 7.48
CA LEU A 125 16.77 4.80 7.32
C LEU A 125 16.12 5.99 8.04
N ARG A 126 14.79 6.11 7.99
CA ARG A 126 14.06 7.19 8.68
C ARG A 126 14.19 7.11 10.19
N LEU A 127 14.04 5.91 10.76
CA LEU A 127 14.09 5.70 12.20
C LEU A 127 15.47 6.03 12.78
N LEU A 128 16.56 5.79 12.02
CA LEU A 128 17.90 6.19 12.43
C LEU A 128 18.03 7.71 12.68
N ARG A 129 17.30 8.51 11.89
CA ARG A 129 17.20 9.99 12.01
C ARG A 129 16.09 10.45 12.94
N ASP A 130 15.54 9.54 13.75
CA ASP A 130 14.41 9.79 14.64
C ASP A 130 13.19 10.38 13.89
N LYS A 131 13.02 10.02 12.61
CA LYS A 131 11.84 10.36 11.80
C LYS A 131 10.78 9.27 11.93
N PRO A 132 9.48 9.65 11.93
CA PRO A 132 8.41 8.67 12.00
C PRO A 132 8.41 7.77 10.75
N ALA A 133 8.16 6.48 10.96
CA ALA A 133 7.93 5.52 9.90
C ALA A 133 6.71 5.95 9.05
N ILE A 134 6.83 5.77 7.75
CA ILE A 134 5.75 6.00 6.79
C ILE A 134 4.83 4.78 6.85
N ALA A 135 3.52 5.01 6.97
CA ALA A 135 2.55 3.94 6.96
C ALA A 135 2.34 3.41 5.53
N GLU A 136 2.07 2.11 5.40
CA GLU A 136 1.79 1.49 4.10
C GLU A 136 0.64 2.18 3.35
N THR A 137 -0.37 2.68 4.08
CA THR A 137 -1.53 3.38 3.52
C THR A 137 -1.20 4.73 2.89
N ASP A 138 -0.10 5.35 3.31
CA ASP A 138 0.32 6.67 2.81
C ASP A 138 1.04 6.52 1.46
N VAL A 139 1.71 5.37 1.28
CA VAL A 139 2.43 5.01 0.06
C VAL A 139 1.54 4.25 -0.93
N PHE A 140 0.52 3.56 -0.42
CA PHE A 140 -0.46 2.87 -1.24
C PHE A 140 -1.46 3.87 -1.84
N ALA A 141 -1.21 4.23 -3.09
CA ALA A 141 -2.03 5.15 -3.88
C ALA A 141 -2.74 4.41 -5.04
N PRO A 142 -3.76 3.59 -4.76
CA PRO A 142 -4.54 2.93 -5.81
C PRO A 142 -5.29 3.96 -6.65
N ASP A 143 -5.42 3.71 -7.96
CA ASP A 143 -6.21 4.57 -8.83
C ASP A 143 -7.70 4.28 -8.65
N LEU A 144 -8.38 5.15 -7.88
CA LEU A 144 -9.81 5.04 -7.61
C LEU A 144 -10.69 5.67 -8.70
N SER A 145 -10.08 6.15 -9.79
CA SER A 145 -10.80 6.76 -10.92
C SER A 145 -11.19 5.75 -12.02
N ILE A 146 -10.77 4.50 -11.88
CA ILE A 146 -11.09 3.42 -12.80
C ILE A 146 -12.59 3.07 -12.69
N SER A 147 -13.28 3.10 -13.83
CA SER A 147 -14.70 2.74 -13.89
C SER A 147 -14.91 1.29 -13.46
N LEU A 148 -15.94 1.08 -12.65
CA LEU A 148 -16.33 -0.26 -12.20
C LEU A 148 -16.78 -1.12 -13.39
N PRO A 149 -16.47 -2.43 -13.39
CA PRO A 149 -17.04 -3.35 -14.38
C PRO A 149 -18.57 -3.33 -14.35
N ASP A 150 -19.22 -3.51 -15.49
CA ASP A 150 -20.70 -3.50 -15.62
C ASP A 150 -21.41 -4.46 -14.65
N SER A 151 -20.75 -5.57 -14.27
CA SER A 151 -21.28 -6.53 -13.29
C SER A 151 -21.34 -6.01 -11.85
N ILE A 152 -20.60 -4.94 -11.55
CA ILE A 152 -20.43 -4.36 -10.21
C ILE A 152 -21.00 -2.94 -10.15
N ALA A 153 -20.93 -2.20 -11.25
CA ALA A 153 -21.46 -0.85 -11.37
C ALA A 153 -22.93 -0.79 -10.90
N PRO A 154 -23.31 0.29 -10.20
CA PRO A 154 -24.68 0.44 -9.70
C PRO A 154 -25.66 0.46 -10.88
N ASN A 155 -26.64 -0.45 -10.85
CA ASN A 155 -27.63 -0.57 -11.91
C ASN A 155 -29.04 -0.38 -11.32
N PRO A 156 -29.75 0.71 -11.68
CA PRO A 156 -31.08 1.01 -11.13
C PRO A 156 -32.14 -0.02 -11.54
N ALA A 157 -31.89 -0.86 -12.55
CA ALA A 157 -32.78 -1.95 -12.95
C ALA A 157 -32.63 -3.21 -12.09
N HIS A 158 -31.57 -3.33 -11.28
CA HIS A 158 -31.39 -4.45 -10.38
C HIS A 158 -32.04 -4.18 -9.03
N THR A 159 -33.13 -4.89 -8.73
CA THR A 159 -33.72 -4.87 -7.38
C THR A 159 -32.93 -5.81 -6.47
N ALA A 160 -32.36 -5.27 -5.39
CA ALA A 160 -31.71 -6.08 -4.37
C ALA A 160 -32.72 -7.08 -3.77
N PRO A 161 -32.34 -8.35 -3.55
CA PRO A 161 -33.23 -9.32 -2.92
C PRO A 161 -33.65 -8.81 -1.52
N PRO A 162 -34.92 -8.98 -1.12
CA PRO A 162 -35.39 -8.48 0.16
C PRO A 162 -34.60 -9.13 1.29
N LEU A 163 -34.03 -8.31 2.17
CA LEU A 163 -33.54 -8.79 3.46
C LEU A 163 -34.73 -8.76 4.42
N GLU A 164 -35.05 -9.90 5.02
CA GLU A 164 -35.98 -10.01 6.15
C GLU A 164 -35.35 -9.47 7.45
N LEU A 165 -34.66 -8.33 7.37
CA LEU A 165 -34.07 -7.63 8.50
C LEU A 165 -34.45 -6.15 8.41
N GLU A 166 -34.85 -5.59 9.55
CA GLU A 166 -35.01 -4.14 9.69
C GLU A 166 -33.64 -3.46 9.49
N ARG A 167 -33.60 -2.38 8.70
CA ARG A 167 -32.35 -1.68 8.32
C ARG A 167 -31.46 -1.37 9.52
N HIS A 168 -32.02 -0.85 10.61
CA HIS A 168 -31.26 -0.50 11.82
C HIS A 168 -30.63 -1.72 12.55
N LYS A 169 -31.14 -2.94 12.33
CA LYS A 169 -30.59 -4.16 12.92
C LYS A 169 -29.42 -4.73 12.12
N ILE A 170 -29.23 -4.33 10.86
CA ILE A 170 -28.19 -4.87 9.97
C ILE A 170 -26.80 -4.70 10.58
N ALA A 171 -26.48 -3.53 11.12
CA ALA A 171 -25.20 -3.27 11.76
C ALA A 171 -24.96 -4.13 13.01
N HIS A 172 -25.99 -4.32 13.85
CA HIS A 172 -25.92 -5.17 15.03
C HIS A 172 -25.72 -6.64 14.67
N VAL A 173 -26.44 -7.12 13.64
CA VAL A 173 -26.28 -8.49 13.14
C VAL A 173 -24.90 -8.70 12.52
N PHE A 174 -24.37 -7.72 11.79
CA PHE A 174 -23.01 -7.77 11.27
C PHE A 174 -21.96 -7.90 12.40
N GLN A 175 -22.09 -7.09 13.46
CA GLN A 175 -21.20 -7.18 14.62
C GLN A 175 -21.32 -8.52 15.37
N HIS A 176 -22.53 -9.05 15.52
CA HIS A 176 -22.73 -10.36 16.12
C HIS A 176 -22.07 -11.47 15.29
N LEU A 177 -22.24 -11.45 13.97
CA LEU A 177 -21.60 -12.41 13.06
C LEU A 177 -20.08 -12.30 13.09
N LEU A 178 -19.53 -11.08 13.17
CA LEU A 178 -18.09 -10.86 13.34
C LEU A 178 -17.58 -11.50 14.64
N LEU A 179 -18.26 -11.27 15.76
CA LEU A 179 -17.87 -11.87 17.06
C LEU A 179 -17.98 -13.40 17.05
N THR A 180 -19.03 -13.93 16.41
CA THR A 180 -19.22 -15.38 16.24
C THR A 180 -18.07 -15.97 15.44
N TRP A 181 -17.73 -15.36 14.30
CA TRP A 181 -16.59 -15.77 13.48
C TRP A 181 -15.26 -15.64 14.22
N MET A 182 -15.04 -14.58 15.00
CA MET A 182 -13.80 -14.44 15.78
C MET A 182 -13.63 -15.54 16.83
N ARG A 183 -14.74 -16.11 17.33
CA ARG A 183 -14.74 -17.18 18.33
C ARG A 183 -14.67 -18.57 17.68
N GLU A 184 -15.44 -18.80 16.62
CA GLU A 184 -15.68 -20.12 16.04
C GLU A 184 -14.92 -20.35 14.71
N GLN A 185 -14.37 -19.30 14.11
CA GLN A 185 -13.71 -19.30 12.80
C GLN A 185 -14.54 -19.98 11.70
N ASP A 186 -15.86 -19.75 11.72
CA ASP A 186 -16.81 -20.46 10.87
C ASP A 186 -17.07 -19.75 9.52
N ASP A 187 -17.12 -20.52 8.44
CA ASP A 187 -17.42 -20.00 7.10
C ASP A 187 -18.86 -19.49 6.96
N LYS A 188 -19.78 -19.95 7.82
CA LYS A 188 -21.20 -19.57 7.74
C LYS A 188 -21.38 -18.11 8.11
N SER A 189 -20.72 -17.64 9.16
CA SER A 189 -20.71 -16.23 9.57
C SER A 189 -20.12 -15.34 8.48
N LEU A 190 -19.01 -15.74 7.84
CA LEU A 190 -18.43 -15.02 6.71
C LEU A 190 -19.39 -14.92 5.52
N ARG A 191 -20.06 -16.02 5.14
CA ARG A 191 -21.06 -16.02 4.05
C ARG A 191 -22.25 -15.12 4.36
N LYS A 192 -22.74 -15.12 5.59
CA LYS A 192 -23.84 -14.23 6.02
C LYS A 192 -23.42 -12.76 5.97
N MET A 193 -22.22 -12.42 6.47
CA MET A 193 -21.68 -11.06 6.39
C MET A 193 -21.52 -10.60 4.94
N ARG A 194 -21.00 -11.47 4.05
CA ARG A 194 -20.92 -11.17 2.62
C ARG A 194 -22.29 -10.94 1.99
N GLY A 195 -23.31 -11.70 2.39
CA GLY A 195 -24.69 -11.48 1.94
C GLY A 195 -25.23 -10.10 2.30
N ILE A 196 -24.92 -9.62 3.51
CA ILE A 196 -25.27 -8.25 3.95
C ILE A 196 -24.58 -7.21 3.07
N LEU A 197 -23.25 -7.33 2.88
CA LEU A 197 -22.50 -6.37 2.06
C LEU A 197 -22.97 -6.35 0.60
N ARG A 198 -23.29 -7.52 0.04
CA ARG A 198 -23.86 -7.65 -1.31
C ARG A 198 -25.20 -6.93 -1.44
N HIS A 199 -26.06 -7.05 -0.44
CA HIS A 199 -27.33 -6.34 -0.44
C HIS A 199 -27.11 -4.81 -0.40
N LEU A 200 -26.20 -4.32 0.44
CA LEU A 200 -25.85 -2.90 0.50
C LEU A 200 -25.28 -2.40 -0.84
N ARG A 201 -24.41 -3.19 -1.48
CA ARG A 201 -23.86 -2.84 -2.80
C ARG A 201 -24.95 -2.74 -3.88
N LEU A 202 -25.90 -3.67 -3.92
CA LEU A 202 -27.01 -3.67 -4.88
C LEU A 202 -27.99 -2.51 -4.67
N GLN A 203 -27.94 -1.83 -3.52
CA GLN A 203 -28.75 -0.63 -3.23
C GLN A 203 -28.02 0.69 -3.55
N CYS A 204 -26.74 0.65 -3.89
CA CYS A 204 -25.97 1.85 -4.21
C CYS A 204 -26.39 2.42 -5.58
N LEU A 205 -26.37 3.74 -5.68
CA LEU A 205 -26.57 4.50 -6.92
C LEU A 205 -25.26 5.15 -7.40
N GLN A 206 -24.28 5.33 -6.51
CA GLN A 206 -22.99 5.94 -6.81
C GLN A 206 -21.87 4.90 -6.92
N GLU A 207 -21.00 5.07 -7.91
CA GLU A 207 -19.87 4.15 -8.15
C GLU A 207 -18.91 4.09 -6.96
N LYS A 208 -18.63 5.23 -6.32
CA LYS A 208 -17.73 5.28 -5.16
C LYS A 208 -18.22 4.42 -4.00
N THR A 209 -19.51 4.47 -3.69
CA THR A 209 -20.12 3.65 -2.65
C THR A 209 -20.11 2.16 -3.04
N ALA A 210 -20.42 1.87 -4.31
CA ALA A 210 -20.40 0.51 -4.83
C ALA A 210 -18.99 -0.11 -4.79
N LEU A 211 -17.95 0.67 -5.11
CA LEU A 211 -16.54 0.28 -5.00
C LEU A 211 -16.19 -0.09 -3.56
N PHE A 212 -16.56 0.73 -2.58
CA PHE A 212 -16.31 0.44 -1.17
C PHE A 212 -16.88 -0.92 -0.75
N TRP A 213 -18.16 -1.17 -1.06
CA TRP A 213 -18.79 -2.44 -0.71
C TRP A 213 -18.24 -3.63 -1.50
N TRP A 214 -17.86 -3.41 -2.76
CA TRP A 214 -17.23 -4.44 -3.58
C TRP A 214 -15.88 -4.89 -3.00
N VAL A 215 -15.03 -3.94 -2.60
CA VAL A 215 -13.74 -4.24 -1.96
C VAL A 215 -13.96 -4.95 -0.63
N ALA A 216 -14.95 -4.51 0.16
CA ALA A 216 -15.32 -5.17 1.42
C ALA A 216 -15.82 -6.61 1.21
N GLU A 217 -16.63 -6.87 0.18
CA GLU A 217 -17.02 -8.23 -0.22
C GLU A 217 -15.81 -9.07 -0.66
N ALA A 218 -14.90 -8.49 -1.44
CA ALA A 218 -13.70 -9.17 -1.91
C ALA A 218 -12.80 -9.58 -0.73
N LEU A 219 -12.69 -8.75 0.32
CA LEU A 219 -11.97 -9.12 1.54
C LEU A 219 -12.60 -10.34 2.22
N LEU A 220 -13.93 -10.34 2.42
CA LEU A 220 -14.62 -11.47 3.04
C LEU A 220 -14.51 -12.76 2.20
N GLU A 221 -14.51 -12.64 0.88
CA GLU A 221 -14.26 -13.76 -0.03
C GLU A 221 -12.81 -14.28 0.09
N GLY A 222 -11.83 -13.38 0.16
CA GLY A 222 -10.44 -13.71 0.40
C GLY A 222 -10.21 -14.49 1.69
N LEU A 223 -10.90 -14.08 2.77
CA LEU A 223 -10.88 -14.78 4.06
C LEU A 223 -11.58 -16.14 3.99
N ALA A 224 -12.75 -16.23 3.35
CA ALA A 224 -13.47 -17.50 3.20
C ALA A 224 -12.69 -18.54 2.38
N HIS A 225 -11.93 -18.10 1.37
CA HIS A 225 -11.04 -18.96 0.59
C HIS A 225 -9.69 -19.23 1.27
N ARG A 226 -9.47 -18.70 2.49
CA ARG A 226 -8.19 -18.78 3.23
C ARG A 226 -6.99 -18.22 2.45
N GLY A 227 -7.24 -17.34 1.49
CA GLY A 227 -6.20 -16.61 0.76
C GLY A 227 -5.72 -15.35 1.49
N ILE A 228 -6.39 -14.98 2.58
CA ILE A 228 -5.96 -13.94 3.52
C ILE A 228 -5.78 -14.62 4.88
N ARG A 229 -4.66 -14.34 5.55
CA ARG A 229 -4.41 -14.85 6.90
C ARG A 229 -5.40 -14.23 7.88
N ASP A 230 -5.89 -15.05 8.82
CA ASP A 230 -6.81 -14.60 9.87
C ASP A 230 -6.05 -13.84 10.98
N ASP A 231 -5.44 -12.71 10.60
CA ASP A 231 -4.61 -11.90 11.49
C ASP A 231 -5.46 -10.85 12.23
N SER A 232 -4.93 -10.34 13.35
CA SER A 232 -5.60 -9.32 14.17
C SER A 232 -5.96 -8.06 13.38
N SER A 233 -5.15 -7.70 12.38
CA SER A 233 -5.38 -6.57 11.47
C SER A 233 -6.63 -6.76 10.61
N ALA A 234 -6.83 -7.94 10.02
CA ALA A 234 -8.01 -8.25 9.22
C ALA A 234 -9.29 -8.18 10.05
N LYS A 235 -9.26 -8.72 11.29
CA LYS A 235 -10.38 -8.66 12.25
C LYS A 235 -10.73 -7.22 12.61
N GLN A 236 -9.73 -6.39 12.90
CA GLN A 236 -9.94 -4.97 13.21
C GLN A 236 -10.54 -4.20 12.03
N LEU A 237 -10.09 -4.47 10.80
CA LEU A 237 -10.64 -3.82 9.61
C LEU A 237 -12.09 -4.21 9.35
N ILE A 238 -12.44 -5.49 9.52
CA ILE A 238 -13.85 -5.93 9.45
C ILE A 238 -14.69 -5.24 10.52
N GLY A 239 -14.17 -5.12 11.75
CA GLY A 239 -14.83 -4.39 12.83
C GLY A 239 -15.10 -2.93 12.50
N LYS A 240 -14.14 -2.25 11.86
CA LYS A 240 -14.30 -0.85 11.42
C LYS A 240 -15.40 -0.67 10.36
N MET A 241 -15.75 -1.71 9.58
CA MET A 241 -16.85 -1.64 8.62
C MET A 241 -18.23 -1.47 9.26
N ALA A 242 -18.37 -1.78 10.56
CA ALA A 242 -19.65 -1.59 11.25
C ALA A 242 -20.12 -0.12 11.27
N SER A 243 -19.21 0.85 11.30
CA SER A 243 -19.56 2.28 11.28
C SER A 243 -20.12 2.73 9.93
N PRO A 244 -19.46 2.46 8.77
CA PRO A 244 -20.04 2.69 7.45
C PRO A 244 -21.39 1.99 7.24
N ILE A 245 -21.56 0.77 7.75
CA ILE A 245 -22.83 0.04 7.67
C ILE A 245 -23.92 0.78 8.45
N ARG A 246 -23.64 1.26 9.67
CA ARG A 246 -24.60 2.06 10.46
C ARG A 246 -24.99 3.34 9.73
N LEU A 247 -24.04 4.07 9.16
CA LEU A 247 -24.31 5.32 8.43
C LEU A 247 -25.31 5.11 7.28
N VAL A 248 -25.16 4.04 6.49
CA VAL A 248 -26.09 3.73 5.40
C VAL A 248 -27.44 3.20 5.90
N CYS A 249 -27.46 2.51 7.03
CA CYS A 249 -28.69 1.93 7.59
C CYS A 249 -29.57 2.94 8.34
N GLU A 250 -28.96 3.91 9.02
CA GLU A 250 -29.63 4.98 9.78
C GLU A 250 -29.94 6.19 8.91
N GLY A 251 -29.10 6.47 7.91
CA GLY A 251 -29.29 7.55 6.93
C GLY A 251 -29.56 7.04 5.52
N ASP A 252 -28.87 7.63 4.56
CA ASP A 252 -28.93 7.34 3.14
C ASP A 252 -27.53 7.19 2.53
N GLU A 253 -27.45 6.90 1.23
CA GLU A 253 -26.16 6.78 0.52
C GLU A 253 -25.34 8.09 0.61
N ASN A 254 -26.00 9.25 0.62
CA ASN A 254 -25.33 10.55 0.74
C ASN A 254 -24.61 10.73 2.08
N SER A 255 -25.14 10.13 3.15
CA SER A 255 -24.51 10.14 4.48
C SER A 255 -23.14 9.45 4.48
N LEU A 256 -23.01 8.35 3.73
CA LEU A 256 -21.72 7.68 3.56
C LEU A 256 -20.77 8.45 2.64
N LEU A 257 -21.29 9.14 1.62
CA LEU A 257 -20.46 9.97 0.73
C LEU A 257 -19.92 11.22 1.45
N ALA A 258 -20.70 11.84 2.32
CA ALA A 258 -20.28 13.00 3.11
C ALA A 258 -19.15 12.67 4.09
N GLY A 259 -19.14 11.44 4.62
CA GLY A 259 -18.13 10.93 5.55
C GLY A 259 -17.35 9.75 4.98
N TYR A 260 -16.97 9.81 3.70
CA TYR A 260 -16.43 8.65 2.99
C TYR A 260 -15.12 8.14 3.64
N PRO A 261 -15.04 6.87 4.06
CA PRO A 261 -13.92 6.36 4.83
C PRO A 261 -12.75 5.97 3.91
N GLU A 262 -12.08 6.95 3.30
CA GLU A 262 -10.97 6.74 2.35
C GLU A 262 -9.83 5.91 2.95
N THR A 263 -9.44 6.19 4.19
CA THR A 263 -8.38 5.44 4.87
C THR A 263 -8.76 3.97 5.05
N LEU A 264 -10.03 3.69 5.38
CA LEU A 264 -10.51 2.31 5.50
C LEU A 264 -10.50 1.62 4.14
N LEU A 265 -10.96 2.29 3.08
CA LEU A 265 -10.91 1.74 1.72
C LEU A 265 -9.48 1.36 1.32
N LYS A 266 -8.51 2.26 1.51
CA LYS A 266 -7.09 1.99 1.21
C LYS A 266 -6.57 0.79 1.99
N GLN A 267 -6.90 0.68 3.27
CA GLN A 267 -6.53 -0.46 4.12
C GLN A 267 -7.14 -1.78 3.62
N LEU A 268 -8.42 -1.75 3.20
CA LEU A 268 -9.10 -2.92 2.64
C LEU A 268 -8.46 -3.35 1.31
N LEU A 269 -8.25 -2.40 0.39
CA LEU A 269 -7.61 -2.62 -0.90
C LEU A 269 -6.19 -3.20 -0.73
N LEU A 270 -5.41 -2.69 0.21
CA LEU A 270 -4.06 -3.18 0.49
C LEU A 270 -4.05 -4.65 0.93
N LEU A 271 -4.99 -5.04 1.80
CA LEU A 271 -5.13 -6.46 2.20
C LEU A 271 -5.60 -7.34 1.04
N VAL A 272 -6.55 -6.86 0.22
CA VAL A 272 -7.02 -7.59 -0.95
C VAL A 272 -5.90 -7.76 -1.97
N ALA A 273 -5.08 -6.74 -2.21
CA ALA A 273 -3.90 -6.79 -3.08
C ALA A 273 -2.89 -7.85 -2.62
N ARG A 274 -2.67 -7.98 -1.30
CA ARG A 274 -1.77 -8.99 -0.70
C ARG A 274 -2.34 -10.41 -0.63
N SER A 275 -3.64 -10.60 -0.88
CA SER A 275 -4.27 -11.91 -0.78
C SER A 275 -3.72 -12.90 -1.82
N SER A 276 -3.71 -14.20 -1.51
CA SER A 276 -3.42 -15.28 -2.49
C SER A 276 -4.69 -15.91 -3.09
N SER A 277 -5.86 -15.33 -2.81
CA SER A 277 -7.14 -15.86 -3.30
C SER A 277 -7.34 -15.56 -4.80
N TYR A 278 -7.91 -16.53 -5.51
CA TYR A 278 -8.32 -16.44 -6.92
C TYR A 278 -9.84 -16.31 -7.07
N GLY A 279 -10.52 -15.85 -6.02
CA GLY A 279 -11.97 -15.64 -6.07
C GLY A 279 -12.37 -14.55 -7.08
N PRO A 280 -13.49 -14.68 -7.81
CA PRO A 280 -13.90 -13.73 -8.85
C PRO A 280 -13.90 -12.26 -8.40
N LEU A 281 -14.30 -11.95 -7.17
CA LEU A 281 -14.27 -10.58 -6.67
C LEU A 281 -12.86 -10.10 -6.36
N VAL A 282 -12.00 -10.96 -5.81
CA VAL A 282 -10.60 -10.64 -5.51
C VAL A 282 -9.81 -10.43 -6.79
N THR A 283 -10.00 -11.30 -7.79
CA THR A 283 -9.38 -11.15 -9.10
C THR A 283 -9.88 -9.91 -9.82
N GLY A 284 -11.18 -9.61 -9.73
CA GLY A 284 -11.73 -8.36 -10.26
C GLY A 284 -11.10 -7.13 -9.61
N VAL A 285 -11.00 -7.07 -8.29
CA VAL A 285 -10.36 -5.93 -7.58
C VAL A 285 -8.86 -5.84 -7.87
N LYS A 286 -8.18 -6.93 -8.23
CA LYS A 286 -6.76 -6.90 -8.61
C LYS A 286 -6.51 -6.55 -10.07
N ALA A 287 -7.51 -6.76 -10.92
CA ALA A 287 -7.42 -6.46 -12.34
C ALA A 287 -7.66 -4.97 -12.66
N HIS A 288 -8.22 -4.24 -11.70
CA HIS A 288 -8.57 -2.82 -11.76
C HIS A 288 -7.81 -2.07 -10.66
#